data_AF-A0A7U9NDI7-F1
#
_entry.id   AF-A0A7U9NDI7-F1
#
_cell.length_a   1.000
_cell.length_b   1.000
_cell.length_c   1.000
_cell.angle_alpha   90.00
_cell.angle_beta   90.00
_cell.angle_gamma   90.00
#
_symmetry.space_group_name_H-M   'P 1'
#
loop_
_entity.id
_entity.type
_entity.pdbx_description
1 polymer ?
#
loop_
_entity_poly.entity_id
_entity_poly.type
_entity_poly.pdbx_seq_one_letter_code
_entity_poly.pdbx_strand_id
1 'polypeptide(L)' 'MERRPIIIVNTDNYPTFCDNRCNNTNCKKHMENMRFHTGGCKISKLRDTEECEGYISKWKQSHREIEQIKREMREAGIE' A
#
# COMPACT_ATOMS: atom_id res chain seq x y z
N MET A 1 -13.08 -36.88 -26.91
CA MET A 1 -12.91 -35.88 -25.83
C MET A 1 -13.31 -34.52 -26.40
N GLU A 2 -14.35 -33.89 -25.86
CA GLU A 2 -14.71 -32.53 -26.25
C GLU A 2 -13.58 -31.56 -25.85
N ARG A 3 -13.08 -30.78 -26.82
CA ARG A 3 -12.11 -29.72 -26.55
C ARG A 3 -12.83 -28.59 -25.83
N ARG A 4 -12.62 -28.49 -24.51
CA ARG A 4 -13.08 -27.33 -23.75
C ARG A 4 -12.28 -26.09 -24.17
N PRO A 5 -12.92 -24.95 -24.43
CA PRO A 5 -12.21 -23.72 -24.77
C PRO A 5 -11.35 -23.27 -23.58
N ILE A 6 -10.11 -22.87 -23.87
CA ILE A 6 -9.22 -22.22 -22.90
C ILE A 6 -9.54 -20.74 -22.95
N ILE A 7 -10.06 -20.19 -21.85
CA ILE A 7 -10.32 -18.76 -21.69
C ILE A 7 -9.12 -18.14 -20.97
N ILE A 8 -8.39 -17.27 -21.65
CA ILE A 8 -7.28 -16.51 -21.08
C ILE A 8 -7.77 -15.09 -20.81
N VAL A 9 -7.76 -14.69 -19.54
CA VAL A 9 -8.15 -13.35 -19.12
C VAL A 9 -6.87 -12.58 -18.77
N ASN A 10 -6.58 -11.48 -19.48
CA ASN A 10 -5.51 -10.57 -19.10
C ASN A 10 -5.95 -9.80 -17.84
N THR A 11 -5.13 -9.83 -16.79
CA THR A 11 -5.42 -9.16 -15.51
C THR A 11 -4.39 -8.08 -15.16
N ASP A 12 -3.49 -7.74 -16.07
CA ASP A 12 -2.34 -6.85 -15.79
C ASP A 12 -2.80 -5.46 -15.36
N ASN A 13 -3.90 -4.99 -15.94
CA ASN A 13 -4.48 -3.68 -15.65
C ASN A 13 -5.55 -3.69 -14.54
N TYR A 14 -5.76 -4.82 -13.86
CA TYR A 14 -6.79 -4.89 -12.83
C TYR A 14 -6.37 -4.07 -11.61
N PRO A 15 -7.28 -3.21 -11.09
CA PRO A 15 -7.00 -2.51 -9.84
C PRO A 15 -6.82 -3.52 -8.72
N THR A 16 -5.85 -3.23 -7.85
CA THR A 16 -5.51 -4.09 -6.71
C THR A 16 -5.98 -3.45 -5.42
N PHE A 17 -6.74 -4.19 -4.63
CA PHE A 17 -7.27 -3.80 -3.33
C PHE A 17 -6.55 -4.54 -2.19
N CYS A 18 -6.47 -3.89 -1.04
CA CYS A 18 -5.83 -4.40 0.18
C CYS A 18 -6.68 -5.50 0.82
N ASP A 19 -6.17 -6.72 0.86
CA ASP A 19 -6.78 -7.88 1.54
C ASP A 19 -6.79 -7.73 3.07
N ASN A 20 -5.83 -6.99 3.61
CA ASN A 20 -5.69 -6.73 5.04
C ASN A 20 -6.13 -5.31 5.40
N ARG A 21 -6.74 -5.14 6.60
CA ARG A 21 -7.10 -3.82 7.14
C ARG A 21 -5.83 -2.97 7.24
N CYS A 22 -5.74 -2.00 6.33
CA CYS A 22 -4.70 -1.00 6.28
C CYS A 22 -4.93 0.01 7.42
N ASN A 23 -3.85 0.50 8.03
CA ASN A 23 -3.92 1.44 9.16
C ASN A 23 -4.38 2.85 8.75
N ASN A 24 -4.34 3.18 7.44
CA ASN A 24 -4.85 4.44 6.92
C ASN A 24 -6.33 4.27 6.56
N THR A 25 -7.21 4.94 7.28
CA THR A 25 -8.66 4.95 7.05
C THR A 25 -9.06 5.59 5.73
N ASN A 26 -8.18 6.41 5.14
CA ASN A 26 -8.40 7.10 3.86
C ASN A 26 -7.74 6.37 2.67
N CYS A 27 -7.20 5.17 2.85
CA CYS A 27 -6.51 4.48 1.76
C CYS A 27 -7.50 4.04 0.67
N LYS A 28 -7.32 4.54 -0.55
CA LYS A 28 -8.23 4.30 -1.69
C LYS A 28 -8.35 2.82 -2.06
N LYS A 29 -7.29 2.05 -1.82
CA LYS A 29 -7.24 0.61 -2.07
C LYS A 29 -7.88 -0.24 -0.96
N HIS A 30 -8.53 0.37 0.05
CA HIS A 30 -9.21 -0.41 1.10
C HIS A 30 -10.25 -1.38 0.55
N MET A 31 -10.40 -2.51 1.25
CA MET A 31 -11.48 -3.47 1.01
C MET A 31 -12.87 -2.83 1.01
N GLU A 32 -13.11 -1.81 1.85
CA GLU A 32 -14.38 -1.09 1.87
C GLU A 32 -14.69 -0.37 0.55
N ASN A 33 -13.67 0.07 -0.18
CA ASN A 33 -13.84 0.70 -1.49
C ASN A 33 -14.04 -0.35 -2.61
N MET A 34 -13.57 -1.58 -2.40
CA MET A 34 -13.77 -2.69 -3.33
C MET A 34 -15.26 -2.97 -3.58
N ARG A 35 -16.12 -2.78 -2.57
CA ARG A 35 -17.57 -3.04 -2.69
C ARG A 35 -18.25 -2.17 -3.76
N PHE A 36 -17.65 -1.03 -4.09
CA PHE A 36 -18.15 -0.08 -5.10
C PHE A 36 -17.49 -0.26 -6.46
N HIS A 37 -16.49 -1.15 -6.57
CA HIS A 37 -15.79 -1.42 -7.81
C HIS A 37 -16.61 -2.34 -8.72
N THR A 38 -16.64 -2.01 -10.02
CA THR A 38 -17.29 -2.84 -11.05
C THR A 38 -16.25 -3.40 -12.01
N GLY A 39 -16.41 -4.67 -12.37
CA GLY A 39 -15.46 -5.40 -13.21
C GLY A 39 -14.39 -6.17 -12.42
N GLY A 40 -13.39 -6.67 -13.14
CA GLY A 40 -12.33 -7.46 -12.55
C GLY A 40 -11.43 -6.65 -11.62
N CYS A 41 -11.04 -7.25 -10.50
CA CYS A 41 -10.06 -6.68 -9.58
C CYS A 41 -9.18 -7.78 -8.98
N LYS A 42 -8.04 -7.36 -8.41
CA LYS A 42 -7.14 -8.24 -7.66
C LYS A 42 -7.21 -7.90 -6.18
N ILE A 43 -7.15 -8.92 -5.35
CA ILE A 43 -7.03 -8.77 -3.90
C ILE A 43 -5.62 -9.22 -3.52
N SER A 44 -4.89 -8.40 -2.75
CA SER A 44 -3.50 -8.70 -2.37
C SER A 44 -3.15 -8.13 -0.99
N LYS A 45 -2.16 -8.74 -0.33
CA LYS A 45 -1.67 -8.28 0.99
C LYS A 45 -0.76 -7.07 0.81
N LEU A 46 -1.36 -5.88 0.76
CA LEU A 46 -0.63 -4.62 0.53
C LEU A 46 -0.22 -3.89 1.82
N ARG A 47 -0.81 -4.20 2.98
CA ARG A 47 -0.34 -3.61 4.26
C ARG A 47 1.16 -3.88 4.41
N ASP A 48 1.90 -2.84 4.75
CA ASP A 48 3.36 -2.85 4.89
C ASP A 48 4.16 -2.82 3.56
N THR A 49 3.50 -2.64 2.41
CA THR A 49 4.15 -2.41 1.11
C THR A 49 3.97 -0.97 0.63
N GLU A 50 4.90 -0.47 -0.20
CA GLU A 50 4.82 0.89 -0.77
C GLU A 50 3.58 1.10 -1.66
N GLU A 51 2.92 0.03 -2.09
CA GLU A 51 1.69 0.10 -2.88
C GLU A 51 0.45 0.46 -2.06
N CYS A 52 0.54 0.38 -0.73
CA CYS A 52 -0.53 0.74 0.19
C CYS A 52 -0.39 2.18 0.67
N GLU A 53 -1.42 3.00 0.48
CA GLU A 53 -1.42 4.41 0.92
C GLU A 53 -1.35 4.56 2.45
N GLY A 54 -1.58 3.49 3.22
CA GLY A 54 -1.35 3.48 4.66
C GLY A 54 -0.08 2.82 5.11
N TYR A 55 0.83 2.56 4.18
CA TYR A 55 2.19 2.19 4.53
C TYR A 55 2.91 3.38 5.14
N ILE A 56 3.15 3.28 6.44
CA ILE A 56 4.10 4.14 7.14
C ILE A 56 5.38 3.31 7.27
N SER A 57 6.37 3.60 6.43
CA SER A 57 7.68 2.99 6.60
C SER A 57 8.25 3.41 7.96
N LYS A 58 8.28 2.49 8.93
CA LYS A 58 8.90 2.73 10.24
C LYS A 58 10.33 3.23 10.12
N TRP A 59 11.05 2.77 9.09
CA TRP A 59 12.39 3.26 8.76
C TRP A 59 12.37 4.72 8.26
N LYS A 60 11.51 5.08 7.30
CA LYS A 60 11.41 6.49 6.84
C LYS A 60 11.00 7.43 7.98
N GLN A 61 10.12 6.98 8.88
CA GLN A 61 9.71 7.74 10.05
C GLN A 61 10.86 7.94 11.05
N SER A 62 11.48 6.85 11.51
CA SER A 62 12.61 6.93 12.45
C SER A 62 13.80 7.69 11.87
N HIS A 63 14.09 7.55 10.58
CA HIS A 63 15.15 8.31 9.93
C HIS A 63 14.86 9.82 9.92
N ARG A 64 13.61 10.21 9.62
CA ARG A 64 13.19 11.62 9.67
C ARG A 64 13.27 12.20 11.08
N GLU A 65 12.85 11.44 12.09
CA GLU A 65 12.98 11.82 13.51
C GLU A 65 14.45 11.99 13.90
N ILE A 66 15.33 11.08 13.49
CA ILE A 66 16.78 11.18 13.73
C ILE A 66 17.37 12.43 13.05
N GLU A 67 16.99 12.73 11.80
CA GLU A 67 17.46 13.94 11.12
C GLU A 67 16.98 15.22 11.79
N GLN A 68 15.73 15.21 12.28
CA GLN A 68 15.17 16.33 13.01
C GLN A 68 15.93 16.57 14.33
N ILE A 69 16.17 15.50 15.12
CA ILE A 69 16.98 15.57 16.35
C ILE A 69 18.39 16.08 16.04
N LYS A 70 19.04 15.59 14.98
CA LYS A 70 20.37 16.07 14.57
C LYS A 70 20.37 17.56 14.21
N ARG A 71 19.31 18.05 13.57
CA ARG A 71 19.17 19.49 13.28
C ARG A 71 19.03 20.29 14.58
N GLU A 72 18.17 19.85 15.49
CA GLU A 72 17.95 20.49 16.79
C GLU A 72 19.23 20.52 17.65
N MET A 73 20.01 19.42 17.66
CA MET A 73 21.31 19.36 18.34
C MET A 73 22.32 20.36 17.74
N ARG A 74 22.37 20.47 16.41
CA ARG A 74 23.24 21.43 15.72
C ARG A 74 22.84 22.88 16.02
N GLU A 75 21.55 23.18 16.03
CA GLU A 75 21.03 24.52 16.37
C GLU A 75 21.29 24.88 17.84
N ALA A 76 21.29 23.88 18.73
CA ALA A 76 21.64 24.04 20.14
C ALA A 76 23.16 24.15 20.40
N GLY A 77 24.01 24.02 19.38
CA GLY A 77 25.46 24.06 19.52
C GLY A 77 26.04 22.85 20.25
N ILE A 78 25.32 21.73 20.26
CA ILE A 78 25.74 20.46 20.86
C ILE A 78 26.38 19.62 19.75
N GLU A 79 27.71 19.54 19.75
CA GLU A 79 28.52 18.66 18.87
C GLU A 79 28.64 17.23 19.42
#